data_AF-A0A8S3D0I7-F1
#
_entry.id   AF-A0A8S3D0I7-F1
#
_cell.length_a   1.000
_cell.length_b   1.000
_cell.length_c   1.000
_cell.angle_alpha   90.00
_cell.angle_beta   90.00
_cell.angle_gamma   90.00
#
_symmetry.space_group_name_H-M   'P 1'
#
loop_
_entity.id
_entity.type
_entity.pdbx_description
1 polymer ?
#
loop_
_entity_poly.entity_id
_entity_poly.type
_entity_poly.pdbx_seq_one_letter_code
_entity_poly.pdbx_strand_id
1 'polypeptide(L)'
;NFLSLSKRDKDRQLVELTQIVTGIRLFNKECGKGGEGIDNLPAILNEAIPATLKEIQQQIDDAVDSSEKFIAVLDTMTTLSQKQLSKDSSKQRIQESMINCRQLELYLTILLTDVRQSAHEVEDLLTQFKTRLDLLKTTIQNKTAVPTAQVYPQFMHLATIWFGFQDEMVLLSVLSNILYSLEPYTLNAKELLADEAVRKCLMKISIVSDKQRLQANNGGVVVQAEERNSEGIWYYQDTTKNFDKLPLMYKGKNQ
;
A
#
# COMPACT_ATOMS: atom_id res chain seq x y z
N ASN A 1 20.64 1.83 44.35
CA ASN A 1 19.30 2.28 44.78
C ASN A 1 18.68 3.02 43.59
N PHE A 2 17.46 2.68 43.14
CA PHE A 2 16.81 3.35 42.00
C PHE A 2 16.73 4.88 42.21
N LEU A 3 16.46 5.31 43.45
CA LEU A 3 16.33 6.72 43.79
C LEU A 3 17.62 7.52 43.56
N SER A 4 18.78 6.88 43.69
CA SER A 4 20.10 7.51 43.52
C SER A 4 20.62 7.48 42.07
N LEU A 5 19.87 6.91 41.13
CA LEU A 5 20.27 6.84 39.72
C LEU A 5 20.03 8.17 39.00
N SER A 6 20.82 8.40 37.93
CA SER A 6 20.56 9.48 36.98
C SER A 6 19.19 9.27 36.31
N LYS A 7 18.60 10.34 35.77
CA LYS A 7 17.33 10.23 35.01
C LYS A 7 17.43 9.19 33.89
N ARG A 8 18.53 9.22 33.12
CA ARG A 8 18.79 8.28 32.03
C ARG A 8 18.83 6.82 32.50
N ASP A 9 19.49 6.56 33.63
CA ASP A 9 19.59 5.20 34.17
C ASP A 9 18.26 4.72 34.74
N LYS A 10 17.44 5.62 35.30
CA LYS A 10 16.07 5.32 35.72
C LYS A 10 15.21 4.93 34.52
N ASP A 11 15.25 5.72 33.45
CA ASP A 11 14.50 5.45 32.22
C ASP A 11 14.90 4.09 31.63
N ARG A 12 16.20 3.79 31.56
CA ARG A 12 16.69 2.48 31.10
C ARG A 12 16.16 1.33 31.97
N GLN A 13 16.24 1.44 33.30
CA GLN A 13 15.74 0.40 34.20
C GLN A 13 14.22 0.21 34.08
N LEU A 14 13.46 1.28 33.86
CA LEU A 14 12.01 1.20 33.64
C LEU A 14 11.68 0.51 32.32
N VAL A 15 12.42 0.78 31.24
CA VAL A 15 12.25 0.10 29.96
C VAL A 15 12.56 -1.40 30.10
N GLU A 16 13.69 -1.75 30.72
CA GLU A 16 14.06 -3.15 30.95
C GLU A 16 13.00 -3.88 31.79
N LEU A 17 12.54 -3.28 32.88
CA LEU A 17 11.50 -3.87 33.73
C LEU A 17 10.18 -4.05 32.97
N THR A 18 9.80 -3.05 32.15
CA THR A 18 8.61 -3.11 31.30
C THR A 18 8.69 -4.26 30.31
N GLN A 19 9.85 -4.42 29.65
CA GLN A 19 10.10 -5.52 28.71
C GLN A 19 10.06 -6.89 29.41
N ILE A 20 10.70 -7.03 30.57
CA ILE A 20 10.69 -8.28 31.35
C ILE A 20 9.25 -8.66 31.73
N VAL A 21 8.49 -7.73 32.32
CA VAL A 21 7.11 -7.98 32.77
C VAL A 21 6.20 -8.30 31.58
N THR A 22 6.35 -7.57 30.47
CA THR A 22 5.59 -7.82 29.24
C THR A 22 5.86 -9.22 28.70
N GLY A 23 7.14 -9.61 28.57
CA GLY A 23 7.52 -10.94 28.13
C GLY A 23 6.99 -12.07 29.03
N ILE A 24 7.05 -11.89 30.35
CA ILE A 24 6.49 -12.85 31.32
C ILE A 24 4.98 -12.98 31.12
N ARG A 25 4.25 -11.87 30.97
CA ARG A 25 2.80 -11.91 30.76
C ARG A 25 2.43 -12.60 29.44
N LEU A 26 3.17 -12.35 28.37
CA LEU A 26 2.98 -13.00 27.06
C LEU A 26 3.22 -14.52 27.15
N PHE A 27 4.30 -14.94 27.81
CA PHE A 27 4.58 -16.35 28.02
C PHE A 27 3.53 -17.03 28.91
N ASN A 28 3.06 -16.35 29.95
CA ASN A 28 2.00 -16.86 30.82
C ASN A 28 0.66 -16.99 30.06
N LYS A 29 0.37 -16.06 29.14
CA LYS A 29 -0.77 -16.17 28.22
C LYS A 29 -0.69 -17.45 27.41
N GLU A 30 0.45 -17.70 26.76
CA GLU A 30 0.68 -18.91 25.95
C GLU A 30 0.55 -20.19 26.77
N CYS A 31 0.98 -20.18 28.04
CA CYS A 31 0.85 -21.32 28.93
C CYS A 31 -0.55 -21.52 29.54
N GLY A 32 -1.52 -20.63 29.25
CA GLY A 32 -2.84 -20.65 29.89
C GLY A 32 -2.83 -20.32 31.39
N LYS A 33 -1.78 -19.62 31.87
CA LYS A 33 -1.55 -19.29 33.29
C LYS A 33 -1.74 -17.79 33.58
N GLY A 34 -2.32 -17.04 32.66
CA GLY A 34 -2.55 -15.61 32.80
C GLY A 34 -2.75 -14.93 31.45
N GLY A 35 -2.43 -13.64 31.37
CA GLY A 35 -2.49 -12.89 30.11
C GLY A 35 -3.87 -12.31 29.78
N GLU A 36 -4.78 -12.28 30.75
CA GLU A 36 -6.05 -11.57 30.63
C GLU A 36 -5.81 -10.09 30.27
N GLY A 37 -6.64 -9.56 29.38
CA GLY A 37 -6.54 -8.20 28.86
C GLY A 37 -5.41 -7.95 27.85
N ILE A 38 -4.71 -8.99 27.38
CA ILE A 38 -3.77 -8.86 26.25
C ILE A 38 -4.50 -9.26 24.99
N ASP A 39 -4.64 -8.34 24.04
CA ASP A 39 -5.23 -8.62 22.73
C ASP A 39 -4.44 -9.66 21.94
N ASN A 40 -5.08 -10.27 20.95
CA ASN A 40 -4.40 -11.17 20.02
C ASN A 40 -3.96 -10.38 18.78
N LEU A 41 -2.98 -9.48 18.94
CA LEU A 41 -2.48 -8.65 17.84
C LEU A 41 -2.11 -9.46 16.59
N PRO A 42 -1.46 -10.64 16.70
CA PRO A 42 -1.17 -11.43 15.50
C PRO A 42 -2.43 -11.91 14.77
N ALA A 43 -3.49 -12.29 15.49
CA ALA A 43 -4.75 -12.66 14.84
C ALA A 43 -5.45 -11.44 14.20
N ILE A 44 -5.45 -10.29 14.91
CA ILE A 44 -6.03 -9.04 14.40
C ILE A 44 -5.33 -8.62 13.12
N LEU A 45 -3.99 -8.62 13.08
CA LEU A 45 -3.21 -8.28 11.89
C LEU A 45 -3.44 -9.27 10.74
N ASN A 46 -3.48 -10.58 11.04
CA ASN A 46 -3.76 -11.61 10.04
C ASN A 46 -5.15 -11.48 9.39
N GLU A 47 -6.10 -10.81 10.02
CA GLU A 47 -7.40 -10.50 9.44
C GLU A 47 -7.41 -9.14 8.75
N ALA A 48 -6.88 -8.11 9.40
CA ALA A 48 -6.94 -6.73 8.94
C ALA A 48 -6.08 -6.47 7.69
N ILE A 49 -4.89 -7.07 7.61
CA ILE A 49 -3.98 -6.88 6.47
C ILE A 49 -4.60 -7.42 5.16
N PRO A 50 -5.07 -8.69 5.08
CA PRO A 50 -5.72 -9.18 3.86
C PRO A 50 -6.97 -8.39 3.48
N ALA A 51 -7.77 -7.95 4.46
CA ALA A 51 -8.94 -7.12 4.19
C ALA A 51 -8.54 -5.78 3.54
N THR A 52 -7.52 -5.11 4.10
CA THR A 52 -7.00 -3.84 3.57
C THR A 52 -6.39 -4.01 2.18
N LEU A 53 -5.60 -5.07 1.95
CA LEU A 53 -5.04 -5.39 0.63
C LEU A 53 -6.14 -5.58 -0.43
N LYS A 54 -7.20 -6.31 -0.07
CA LYS A 54 -8.33 -6.55 -0.97
C LYS A 54 -9.06 -5.24 -1.29
N GLU A 55 -9.28 -4.40 -0.30
CA GLU A 55 -9.93 -3.10 -0.47
C GLU A 55 -9.12 -2.18 -1.40
N ILE A 56 -7.82 -2.05 -1.16
CA ILE A 56 -6.94 -1.23 -2.01
C ILE A 56 -6.93 -1.78 -3.44
N GLN A 57 -6.84 -3.10 -3.63
CA GLN A 57 -6.86 -3.71 -4.96
C GLN A 57 -8.17 -3.43 -5.69
N GLN A 58 -9.32 -3.51 -5.01
CA GLN A 58 -10.60 -3.16 -5.61
C GLN A 58 -10.63 -1.68 -6.05
N GLN A 59 -10.13 -0.77 -5.22
CA GLN A 59 -10.08 0.65 -5.60
C GLN A 59 -9.13 0.92 -6.77
N ILE A 60 -8.03 0.17 -6.90
CA ILE A 60 -7.15 0.23 -8.08
C ILE A 60 -7.92 -0.22 -9.31
N ASP A 61 -8.61 -1.35 -9.25
CA ASP A 61 -9.35 -1.90 -10.38
C ASP A 61 -10.46 -0.92 -10.83
N ASP A 62 -11.16 -0.29 -9.89
CA ASP A 62 -12.18 0.73 -10.17
C ASP A 62 -11.58 1.99 -10.81
N ALA A 63 -10.40 2.43 -10.36
CA ALA A 63 -9.70 3.58 -10.92
C ALA A 63 -9.21 3.31 -12.35
N VAL A 64 -8.70 2.11 -12.61
CA VAL A 64 -8.30 1.66 -13.95
C VAL A 64 -9.51 1.62 -14.88
N ASP A 65 -10.59 0.94 -14.50
CA ASP A 65 -11.82 0.84 -15.29
C ASP A 65 -12.41 2.24 -15.60
N SER A 66 -12.45 3.12 -14.60
CA SER A 66 -12.89 4.51 -14.80
C SER A 66 -12.00 5.25 -15.79
N SER A 67 -10.67 5.10 -15.70
CA SER A 67 -9.77 5.72 -16.66
C SER A 67 -9.94 5.16 -18.07
N GLU A 68 -10.08 3.85 -18.25
CA GLU A 68 -10.25 3.23 -19.56
C GLU A 68 -11.54 3.72 -20.25
N LYS A 69 -12.63 3.87 -19.47
CA LYS A 69 -13.87 4.48 -19.93
C LYS A 69 -13.67 5.92 -20.39
N PHE A 70 -12.97 6.74 -19.61
CA PHE A 70 -12.71 8.12 -20.01
C PHE A 70 -11.84 8.21 -21.27
N ILE A 71 -10.84 7.36 -21.42
CA ILE A 71 -10.02 7.32 -22.64
C ILE A 71 -10.89 6.97 -23.85
N ALA A 72 -11.75 5.94 -23.76
CA ALA A 72 -12.63 5.55 -24.86
C ALA A 72 -13.58 6.71 -25.29
N VAL A 73 -14.10 7.46 -24.31
CA VAL A 73 -14.93 8.65 -24.57
C VAL A 73 -14.11 9.75 -25.24
N LEU A 74 -12.90 10.04 -24.76
CA LEU A 74 -12.01 11.04 -25.35
C LEU A 74 -11.56 10.68 -26.76
N ASP A 75 -11.25 9.41 -27.01
CA ASP A 75 -10.92 8.89 -28.34
C ASP A 75 -12.09 9.17 -29.29
N THR A 76 -13.32 8.85 -28.87
CA THR A 76 -14.53 9.11 -29.67
C THR A 76 -14.75 10.60 -29.94
N MET A 77 -14.54 11.45 -28.93
CA MET A 77 -14.61 12.90 -29.10
C MET A 77 -13.56 13.42 -30.08
N THR A 78 -12.38 12.80 -30.14
CA THR A 78 -11.29 13.21 -31.04
C THR A 78 -11.56 12.73 -32.48
N THR A 79 -12.02 11.49 -32.66
CA THR A 79 -12.31 10.90 -33.99
C THR A 79 -13.56 11.49 -34.64
N LEU A 80 -14.57 11.88 -33.87
CA LEU A 80 -15.81 12.48 -34.39
C LEU A 80 -15.71 14.01 -34.56
N SER A 81 -14.62 14.64 -34.12
CA SER A 81 -14.46 16.11 -34.14
C SER A 81 -13.46 16.60 -35.16
N GLN A 82 -13.88 16.61 -36.43
CA GLN A 82 -13.56 17.73 -37.31
C GLN A 82 -14.73 18.72 -37.44
N LYS A 83 -15.89 18.50 -36.78
CA LYS A 83 -17.03 19.42 -36.99
C LYS A 83 -17.95 19.84 -35.83
N GLN A 84 -18.10 19.18 -34.67
CA GLN A 84 -19.19 19.59 -33.75
C GLN A 84 -19.07 19.38 -32.22
N LEU A 85 -17.89 19.18 -31.62
CA LEU A 85 -17.81 19.15 -30.14
C LEU A 85 -16.75 20.13 -29.60
N SER A 86 -17.16 21.37 -29.34
CA SER A 86 -16.42 22.28 -28.47
C SER A 86 -17.37 23.07 -27.58
N LYS A 87 -17.87 22.40 -26.54
CA LYS A 87 -17.71 23.03 -25.22
C LYS A 87 -16.41 22.46 -24.68
N ASP A 88 -15.31 23.17 -24.91
CA ASP A 88 -13.96 22.81 -24.46
C ASP A 88 -13.94 22.38 -22.99
N SER A 89 -14.80 22.99 -22.17
CA SER A 89 -15.02 22.66 -20.76
C SER A 89 -15.40 21.20 -20.49
N SER A 90 -16.13 20.54 -21.38
CA SER A 90 -16.61 19.15 -21.18
C SER A 90 -15.50 18.14 -21.45
N LYS A 91 -14.77 18.35 -22.56
CA LYS A 91 -13.59 17.55 -22.91
C LYS A 91 -12.52 17.71 -21.84
N GLN A 92 -12.26 18.94 -21.41
CA GLN A 92 -11.30 19.24 -20.35
C GLN A 92 -11.64 18.52 -19.05
N ARG A 93 -12.90 18.57 -18.59
CA ARG A 93 -13.33 17.88 -17.35
C ARG A 93 -13.14 16.36 -17.42
N ILE A 94 -13.43 15.74 -18.56
CA ILE A 94 -13.21 14.30 -18.77
C ILE A 94 -11.71 13.98 -18.75
N GLN A 95 -10.89 14.81 -19.39
CA GLN A 95 -9.43 14.66 -19.39
C GLN A 95 -8.84 14.80 -17.98
N GLU A 96 -9.25 15.83 -17.23
CA GLU A 96 -8.82 16.02 -15.84
C GLU A 96 -9.23 14.85 -14.94
N SER A 97 -10.43 14.30 -15.14
CA SER A 97 -10.92 13.16 -14.37
C SER A 97 -10.18 11.87 -14.71
N MET A 98 -9.85 11.65 -15.99
CA MET A 98 -8.97 10.56 -16.41
C MET A 98 -7.59 10.66 -15.75
N ILE A 99 -6.97 11.85 -15.76
CA ILE A 99 -5.68 12.09 -15.11
C ILE A 99 -5.77 11.80 -13.61
N ASN A 100 -6.82 12.26 -12.95
CA ASN A 100 -7.06 12.00 -11.53
C ASN A 100 -7.20 10.50 -11.23
N CYS A 101 -7.95 9.73 -12.04
CA CYS A 101 -8.04 8.28 -11.90
C CYS A 101 -6.67 7.60 -12.02
N ARG A 102 -5.81 8.05 -12.94
CA ARG A 102 -4.44 7.52 -13.08
C ARG A 102 -3.52 7.88 -11.93
N GLN A 103 -3.61 9.11 -11.43
CA GLN A 103 -2.86 9.51 -10.23
C GLN A 103 -3.30 8.69 -9.02
N LEU A 104 -4.61 8.48 -8.85
CA LEU A 104 -5.16 7.64 -7.80
C LEU A 104 -4.66 6.20 -7.92
N GLU A 105 -4.67 5.60 -9.11
CA GLU A 105 -4.11 4.27 -9.36
C GLU A 105 -2.65 4.16 -8.85
N LEU A 106 -1.82 5.17 -9.16
CA LEU A 106 -0.42 5.21 -8.73
C LEU A 106 -0.28 5.31 -7.21
N TYR A 107 -1.03 6.21 -6.56
CA TYR A 107 -1.00 6.34 -5.11
C TYR A 107 -1.47 5.08 -4.40
N LEU A 108 -2.56 4.48 -4.88
CA LEU A 108 -3.06 3.22 -4.34
C LEU A 108 -2.07 2.06 -4.55
N THR A 109 -1.35 2.03 -5.68
CA THR A 109 -0.30 1.02 -5.93
C THR A 109 0.86 1.13 -4.94
N ILE A 110 1.24 2.36 -4.56
CA ILE A 110 2.26 2.60 -3.53
C ILE A 110 1.74 2.09 -2.18
N LEU A 111 0.54 2.49 -1.77
CA LEU A 111 -0.10 2.01 -0.54
C LEU A 111 -0.20 0.47 -0.50
N LEU A 112 -0.59 -0.17 -1.61
CA LEU A 112 -0.68 -1.62 -1.71
C LEU A 112 0.68 -2.28 -1.47
N THR A 113 1.77 -1.65 -1.93
CA THR A 113 3.13 -2.13 -1.71
C THR A 113 3.53 -2.02 -0.24
N ASP A 114 3.19 -0.89 0.40
CA ASP A 114 3.49 -0.68 1.83
C ASP A 114 2.71 -1.68 2.72
N VAL A 115 1.43 -1.93 2.43
CA VAL A 115 0.64 -2.94 3.17
C VAL A 115 1.16 -4.36 2.91
N ARG A 116 1.65 -4.67 1.70
CA ARG A 116 2.32 -5.96 1.44
C ARG A 116 3.61 -6.11 2.23
N GLN A 117 4.39 -5.04 2.38
CA GLN A 117 5.57 -5.08 3.23
C GLN A 117 5.18 -5.36 4.69
N SER A 118 4.16 -4.68 5.20
CA SER A 118 3.60 -4.96 6.53
C SER A 118 3.19 -6.43 6.70
N ALA A 119 2.56 -7.03 5.68
CA ALA A 119 2.23 -8.46 5.68
C ALA A 119 3.47 -9.35 5.89
N HIS A 120 4.56 -9.08 5.18
CA HIS A 120 5.81 -9.81 5.31
C HIS A 120 6.45 -9.61 6.69
N GLU A 121 6.48 -8.38 7.21
CA GLU A 121 7.01 -8.11 8.56
C GLU A 121 6.20 -8.86 9.64
N VAL A 122 4.87 -8.91 9.52
CA VAL A 122 4.02 -9.65 10.45
C VAL A 122 4.26 -11.16 10.38
N GLU A 123 4.47 -11.74 9.19
CA GLU A 123 4.83 -13.15 9.02
C GLU A 123 6.18 -13.49 9.69
N ASP A 124 7.17 -12.61 9.53
CA ASP A 124 8.48 -12.75 10.15
C ASP A 124 8.41 -12.63 11.68
N LEU A 125 7.68 -11.62 12.18
CA LEU A 125 7.42 -11.44 13.60
C LEU A 125 6.69 -12.66 14.20
N LEU A 126 5.70 -13.21 13.50
CA LEU A 126 4.96 -14.42 13.91
C LEU A 126 5.88 -15.63 14.06
N THR A 127 6.77 -15.83 13.08
CA THR A 127 7.73 -16.93 13.08
C THR A 127 8.72 -16.79 14.24
N GLN A 128 9.24 -15.59 14.45
CA GLN A 128 10.13 -15.27 15.56
C GLN A 128 9.42 -15.46 16.91
N PHE A 129 8.18 -14.97 17.04
CA PHE A 129 7.39 -15.05 18.27
C PHE A 129 7.17 -16.50 18.71
N LYS A 130 6.72 -17.37 17.79
CA LYS A 130 6.52 -18.81 18.05
C LYS A 130 7.82 -19.49 18.47
N THR A 131 8.89 -19.27 17.70
CA THR A 131 10.21 -19.84 17.99
C THR A 131 10.72 -19.43 19.37
N ARG A 132 10.49 -18.17 19.77
CA ARG A 132 10.90 -17.68 21.09
C ARG A 132 10.06 -18.21 22.23
N LEU A 133 8.75 -18.37 22.02
CA LEU A 133 7.88 -19.04 23.00
C LEU A 133 8.31 -20.48 23.25
N ASP A 134 8.62 -21.24 22.19
CA ASP A 134 9.08 -22.63 22.30
C ASP A 134 10.44 -22.73 23.02
N LEU A 135 11.36 -21.81 22.73
CA LEU A 135 12.64 -21.73 23.44
C LEU A 135 12.47 -21.39 24.92
N LEU A 136 11.57 -20.46 25.26
CA LEU A 136 11.25 -20.13 26.65
C LEU A 136 10.63 -21.32 27.38
N LYS A 137 9.71 -22.03 26.71
CA LYS A 137 9.05 -23.22 27.24
C LYS A 137 10.07 -24.30 27.57
N THR A 138 10.96 -24.64 26.64
CA THR A 138 12.04 -25.61 26.88
C THR A 138 13.05 -25.16 27.94
N THR A 139 13.33 -23.86 28.03
CA THR A 139 14.26 -23.31 29.02
C THR A 139 13.71 -23.43 30.46
N ILE A 140 12.39 -23.27 30.64
CA ILE A 140 11.70 -23.21 31.93
C ILE A 140 11.09 -24.56 32.34
N GLN A 141 10.69 -25.38 31.38
CA GLN A 141 10.01 -26.65 31.62
C GLN A 141 10.89 -27.62 32.45
N ASN A 142 10.27 -28.27 33.43
CA ASN A 142 10.86 -29.26 34.33
C ASN A 142 11.99 -28.76 35.25
N LYS A 143 12.17 -27.43 35.40
CA LYS A 143 13.12 -26.85 36.34
C LYS A 143 12.42 -26.23 37.54
N THR A 144 12.88 -26.56 38.75
CA THR A 144 12.40 -25.97 40.01
C THR A 144 12.80 -24.50 40.16
N ALA A 145 13.92 -24.10 39.56
CA ALA A 145 14.38 -22.72 39.47
C ALA A 145 15.24 -22.53 38.21
N VAL A 146 15.16 -21.34 37.60
CA VAL A 146 16.00 -20.95 36.46
C VAL A 146 16.69 -19.63 36.79
N PRO A 147 18.02 -19.49 36.53
CA PRO A 147 18.72 -18.24 36.79
C PRO A 147 18.11 -17.06 36.03
N THR A 148 17.88 -15.95 36.73
CA THR A 148 17.31 -14.72 36.14
C THR A 148 18.15 -14.19 34.98
N ALA A 149 19.48 -14.29 35.08
CA ALA A 149 20.42 -13.93 34.01
C ALA A 149 20.19 -14.72 32.70
N GLN A 150 19.58 -15.91 32.77
CA GLN A 150 19.26 -16.72 31.60
C GLN A 150 17.87 -16.42 31.02
N VAL A 151 16.86 -16.19 31.87
CA VAL A 151 15.46 -16.03 31.43
C VAL A 151 15.06 -14.59 31.12
N TYR A 152 15.60 -13.61 31.82
CA TYR A 152 15.23 -12.20 31.60
C TYR A 152 15.55 -11.72 30.17
N PRO A 153 16.72 -12.03 29.58
CA PRO A 153 16.99 -11.69 28.18
C PRO A 153 15.97 -12.28 27.20
N GLN A 154 15.49 -13.51 27.46
CA GLN A 154 14.50 -14.16 26.60
C GLN A 154 13.13 -13.48 26.70
N PHE A 155 12.68 -13.11 27.91
CA PHE A 155 11.44 -12.36 28.10
C PHE A 155 11.51 -10.97 27.45
N MET A 156 12.62 -10.25 27.62
CA MET A 156 12.80 -8.95 26.97
C MET A 156 12.71 -9.06 25.46
N HIS A 157 13.35 -10.08 24.87
CA HIS A 157 13.30 -10.30 23.43
C HIS A 157 11.88 -10.66 22.94
N LEU A 158 11.13 -11.46 23.70
CA LEU A 158 9.73 -11.73 23.40
C LEU A 158 8.88 -10.44 23.42
N ALA A 159 9.13 -9.54 24.38
CA ALA A 159 8.47 -8.25 24.43
C ALA A 159 8.84 -7.34 23.24
N THR A 160 10.09 -7.34 22.80
CA THR A 160 10.50 -6.59 21.61
C THR A 160 9.77 -7.07 20.35
N ILE A 161 9.63 -8.38 20.16
CA ILE A 161 8.84 -8.93 19.04
C ILE A 161 7.37 -8.48 19.16
N TRP A 162 6.83 -8.47 20.37
CA TRP A 162 5.47 -8.01 20.62
C TRP A 162 5.26 -6.53 20.28
N PHE A 163 6.22 -5.68 20.62
CA PHE A 163 6.20 -4.27 20.21
C PHE A 163 6.25 -4.11 18.70
N GLY A 164 6.95 -4.99 17.98
CA GLY A 164 6.88 -5.06 16.52
C GLY A 164 5.45 -5.24 15.99
N PHE A 165 4.65 -6.13 16.57
CA PHE A 165 3.22 -6.24 16.20
C PHE A 165 2.43 -4.96 16.51
N GLN A 166 2.76 -4.25 17.59
CA GLN A 166 2.11 -2.99 17.91
C GLN A 166 2.47 -1.89 16.92
N ASP A 167 3.73 -1.83 16.50
CA ASP A 167 4.19 -0.89 15.48
C ASP A 167 3.48 -1.15 14.15
N GLU A 168 3.35 -2.42 13.73
CA GLU A 168 2.60 -2.80 12.52
C GLU A 168 1.11 -2.45 12.61
N MET A 169 0.48 -2.61 13.78
CA MET A 169 -0.91 -2.16 14.01
C MET A 169 -1.06 -0.64 13.82
N VAL A 170 -0.11 0.14 14.35
CA VAL A 170 -0.11 1.59 14.20
C VAL A 170 0.11 1.98 12.74
N LEU A 171 1.07 1.35 12.06
CA LEU A 171 1.35 1.59 10.64
C LEU A 171 0.12 1.28 9.78
N LEU A 172 -0.50 0.11 9.96
CA LEU A 172 -1.70 -0.27 9.22
C LEU A 172 -2.83 0.73 9.42
N SER A 173 -3.04 1.21 10.65
CA SER A 173 -4.02 2.26 10.95
C SER A 173 -3.74 3.56 10.19
N VAL A 174 -2.48 3.99 10.12
CA VAL A 174 -2.09 5.17 9.32
C VAL A 174 -2.36 4.95 7.84
N LEU A 175 -2.00 3.78 7.29
CA LEU A 175 -2.23 3.45 5.88
C LEU A 175 -3.73 3.39 5.54
N SER A 176 -4.55 2.79 6.40
CA SER A 176 -6.01 2.80 6.25
C SER A 176 -6.57 4.22 6.28
N ASN A 177 -6.09 5.09 7.19
CA ASN A 177 -6.54 6.48 7.22
C ASN A 177 -6.18 7.24 5.94
N ILE A 178 -5.01 6.99 5.36
CA ILE A 178 -4.64 7.56 4.06
C ILE A 178 -5.59 7.05 2.97
N LEU A 179 -5.89 5.75 2.94
CA LEU A 179 -6.86 5.18 2.00
C LEU A 179 -8.22 5.86 2.08
N TYR A 180 -8.78 6.03 3.30
CA TYR A 180 -10.05 6.74 3.49
C TYR A 180 -9.97 8.20 3.06
N SER A 181 -8.82 8.86 3.26
CA SER A 181 -8.63 10.25 2.81
C SER A 181 -8.60 10.40 1.28
N LEU A 182 -8.35 9.32 0.54
CA LEU A 182 -8.34 9.31 -0.93
C LEU A 182 -9.74 9.11 -1.54
N GLU A 183 -10.70 8.56 -0.80
CA GLU A 183 -12.05 8.27 -1.29
C GLU A 183 -12.77 9.47 -1.93
N PRO A 184 -12.73 10.70 -1.35
CA PRO A 184 -13.42 11.86 -1.92
C PRO A 184 -12.96 12.21 -3.35
N TYR A 185 -11.71 11.90 -3.71
CA TYR A 185 -11.17 12.17 -5.04
C TYR A 185 -11.75 11.23 -6.12
N THR A 186 -12.52 10.21 -5.74
CA THR A 186 -13.26 9.34 -6.68
C THR A 186 -14.60 9.92 -7.11
N LEU A 187 -15.15 10.92 -6.39
CA LEU A 187 -16.52 11.39 -6.57
C LEU A 187 -16.75 12.02 -7.94
N ASN A 188 -15.86 12.89 -8.40
CA ASN A 188 -15.98 13.54 -9.71
C ASN A 188 -16.01 12.51 -10.85
N ALA A 189 -15.17 11.48 -10.77
CA ALA A 189 -15.15 10.40 -11.76
C ALA A 189 -16.50 9.64 -11.77
N LYS A 190 -17.03 9.29 -10.59
CA LYS A 190 -18.34 8.63 -10.45
C LYS A 190 -19.48 9.49 -11.01
N GLU A 191 -19.49 10.79 -10.71
CA GLU A 191 -20.51 11.73 -11.22
C GLU A 191 -20.46 11.85 -12.75
N LEU A 192 -19.28 12.00 -13.33
CA LEU A 192 -19.13 12.11 -14.79
C LEU A 192 -19.48 10.80 -15.51
N LEU A 193 -19.10 9.65 -14.96
CA LEU A 193 -19.50 8.36 -15.54
C LEU A 193 -21.00 8.08 -15.38
N ALA A 194 -21.64 8.71 -14.39
CA ALA A 194 -23.08 8.70 -14.23
C ALA A 194 -23.80 9.71 -15.14
N ASP A 195 -23.10 10.59 -15.86
CA ASP A 195 -23.75 11.50 -16.81
C ASP A 195 -24.42 10.72 -17.97
N GLU A 196 -25.65 11.09 -18.34
CA GLU A 196 -26.42 10.38 -19.35
C GLU A 196 -25.76 10.42 -20.74
N ALA A 197 -25.12 11.53 -21.10
CA ALA A 197 -24.43 11.67 -22.38
C ALA A 197 -23.17 10.78 -22.42
N VAL A 198 -22.42 10.73 -21.32
CA VAL A 198 -21.25 9.84 -21.17
C VAL A 198 -21.69 8.38 -21.25
N ARG A 199 -22.74 7.98 -20.54
CA ARG A 199 -23.29 6.61 -20.58
C ARG A 199 -23.75 6.21 -21.98
N LYS A 200 -24.47 7.08 -22.69
CA LYS A 200 -24.91 6.83 -24.07
C LYS A 200 -23.74 6.71 -25.03
N CYS A 201 -22.64 7.43 -24.81
CA CYS A 201 -21.41 7.30 -25.56
C CYS A 201 -20.76 5.93 -25.30
N LEU A 202 -20.59 5.57 -24.02
CA LEU A 202 -19.99 4.30 -23.59
C LEU A 202 -20.73 3.07 -24.12
N MET A 203 -22.07 3.11 -24.23
CA MET A 203 -22.87 2.01 -24.81
C MET A 203 -22.58 1.74 -26.30
N LYS A 204 -22.00 2.70 -27.02
CA LYS A 204 -21.77 2.61 -28.47
C LYS A 204 -20.32 2.31 -28.82
N ILE A 205 -19.42 2.23 -27.84
CA ILE A 205 -17.99 2.14 -28.05
C ILE A 205 -17.40 0.92 -27.36
N SER A 206 -16.37 0.35 -27.97
CA SER A 206 -15.59 -0.71 -27.33
C SER A 206 -14.56 -0.08 -26.41
N ILE A 207 -14.55 -0.48 -25.14
CA ILE A 207 -13.51 -0.09 -24.19
C ILE A 207 -12.30 -0.99 -24.44
N VAL A 208 -11.14 -0.38 -24.68
CA VAL A 208 -9.88 -1.08 -24.92
C VAL A 208 -8.96 -0.83 -23.73
N SER A 209 -8.52 -1.91 -23.09
CA SER A 209 -7.65 -1.84 -21.92
C SER A 209 -6.24 -1.43 -22.25
N ASP A 210 -5.48 -0.96 -21.27
CA ASP A 210 -4.07 -0.58 -21.50
C ASP A 210 -3.24 -1.74 -22.04
N LYS A 211 -3.47 -2.97 -21.55
CA LYS A 211 -2.79 -4.17 -22.07
C LYS A 211 -3.09 -4.39 -23.54
N GLN A 212 -4.33 -4.20 -23.96
CA GLN A 212 -4.73 -4.32 -25.37
C GLN A 212 -4.15 -3.17 -26.21
N ARG A 213 -4.13 -1.95 -25.69
CA ARG A 213 -3.51 -0.78 -26.35
C ARG A 213 -2.02 -1.02 -26.57
N LEU A 214 -1.30 -1.53 -25.57
CA LEU A 214 0.11 -1.89 -25.66
C LEU A 214 0.37 -3.01 -26.69
N GLN A 215 -0.48 -4.06 -26.70
CA GLN A 215 -0.36 -5.15 -27.68
C GLN A 215 -0.66 -4.71 -29.11
N ALA A 216 -1.62 -3.80 -29.31
CA ALA A 216 -1.93 -3.23 -30.61
C ALA A 216 -0.81 -2.31 -31.12
N ASN A 217 -0.05 -1.73 -30.20
CA ASN A 217 1.07 -0.85 -30.50
C ASN A 217 2.37 -1.67 -30.65
N ASN A 218 2.58 -2.26 -31.82
CA ASN A 218 3.74 -3.10 -32.19
C ASN A 218 5.08 -2.33 -32.30
N GLY A 219 5.39 -1.42 -31.38
CA GLY A 219 6.61 -0.61 -31.42
C GLY A 219 6.64 0.43 -32.56
N GLY A 220 5.47 0.77 -33.12
CA GLY A 220 5.37 1.84 -34.12
C GLY A 220 5.63 3.22 -33.50
N VAL A 221 6.32 4.09 -34.24
CA VAL A 221 6.54 5.48 -33.82
C VAL A 221 5.17 6.17 -33.69
N VAL A 222 4.75 6.46 -32.46
CA VAL A 222 3.43 7.05 -32.14
C VAL A 222 3.31 8.51 -32.61
N VAL A 223 4.45 9.19 -32.81
CA VAL A 223 4.49 10.59 -33.26
C VAL A 223 5.09 10.68 -34.65
N GLN A 224 4.30 11.13 -35.63
CA GLN A 224 4.83 11.38 -36.98
C GLN A 224 5.90 12.46 -36.93
N ALA A 225 6.96 12.34 -37.73
CA ALA A 225 8.10 13.25 -37.70
C ALA A 225 7.72 14.73 -37.89
N GLU A 226 6.58 14.96 -38.54
CA GLU A 226 5.96 16.23 -38.88
C GLU A 226 5.32 16.95 -37.69
N GLU A 227 4.95 16.21 -36.62
CA GLU A 227 4.31 16.75 -35.40
C GLU A 227 5.31 17.01 -34.28
N ARG A 228 6.61 16.84 -34.55
CA ARG A 228 7.67 17.03 -33.56
C ARG A 228 7.89 18.52 -33.32
N ASN A 229 7.82 18.93 -32.05
CA ASN A 229 8.34 20.23 -31.65
C ASN A 229 9.84 20.29 -32.00
N SER A 230 10.22 21.22 -32.88
CA SER A 230 11.59 21.44 -33.36
C SER A 230 12.54 21.92 -32.26
N GLU A 231 12.02 22.45 -31.15
CA GLU A 231 12.80 22.96 -30.02
C GLU A 231 13.05 21.89 -28.93
N GLY A 232 12.42 20.72 -29.04
CA GLY A 232 12.54 19.63 -28.05
C GLY A 232 13.53 18.53 -28.44
N ILE A 233 14.18 17.93 -27.44
CA ILE A 233 14.99 16.72 -27.62
C ILE A 233 14.09 15.49 -27.44
N TRP A 234 14.05 14.65 -28.47
CA TRP A 234 13.24 13.42 -28.47
C TRP A 234 14.11 12.22 -28.14
N TYR A 235 13.73 11.48 -27.10
CA TYR A 235 14.36 10.22 -26.71
C TYR A 235 13.45 9.05 -27.13
N TYR A 236 14.02 8.03 -27.75
CA TYR A 236 13.30 6.81 -28.13
C TYR A 236 13.87 5.61 -27.38
N GLN A 237 13.01 4.62 -27.10
CA GLN A 237 13.39 3.38 -26.42
C GLN A 237 14.52 2.65 -27.16
N ASP A 238 14.48 2.67 -28.49
CA ASP A 238 15.40 1.93 -29.34
C ASP A 238 16.78 2.60 -29.47
N THR A 239 16.84 3.93 -29.29
CA THR A 239 18.05 4.73 -29.55
C THR A 239 18.67 5.32 -28.30
N THR A 240 17.96 5.31 -27.17
CA THR A 240 18.44 5.94 -25.92
C THR A 240 18.96 4.87 -24.96
N LYS A 241 20.26 4.94 -24.63
CA LYS A 241 20.84 4.08 -23.59
C LYS A 241 20.17 4.33 -22.23
N ASN A 242 19.80 3.26 -21.54
CA ASN A 242 19.10 3.31 -20.25
C ASN A 242 17.78 4.09 -20.30
N PHE A 243 17.02 3.99 -21.40
CA PHE A 243 15.72 4.65 -21.56
C PHE A 243 14.79 4.40 -20.35
N ASP A 244 14.79 3.17 -19.83
CA ASP A 244 13.98 2.76 -18.66
C ASP A 244 14.36 3.45 -17.34
N LYS A 245 15.52 4.14 -17.31
CA LYS A 245 16.04 4.86 -16.13
C LYS A 245 15.87 6.38 -16.25
N LEU A 246 15.22 6.88 -17.31
CA LEU A 246 14.97 8.30 -17.45
C LEU A 246 14.07 8.82 -16.31
N PRO A 247 14.41 9.96 -15.69
CA PRO A 247 13.57 10.58 -14.67
C PRO A 247 12.35 11.23 -15.34
N LEU A 248 11.32 10.43 -15.61
CA LEU A 248 10.05 10.92 -16.15
C LEU A 248 9.28 11.65 -15.03
N MET A 249 8.95 12.93 -15.26
CA MET A 249 8.13 13.74 -14.34
C MET A 249 6.74 13.14 -14.08
N TYR A 250 6.24 12.32 -15.01
CA TYR A 250 5.03 11.52 -14.87
C TYR A 250 5.31 10.10 -15.38
N LYS A 251 5.40 9.12 -14.47
CA LYS A 251 5.43 7.71 -14.85
C LYS A 251 4.00 7.24 -15.11
N GLY A 252 3.47 7.50 -16.30
CA GLY A 252 2.46 6.60 -16.85
C GLY A 252 3.14 5.24 -17.05
N LYS A 253 2.64 4.19 -16.41
CA LYS A 253 3.31 2.87 -16.37
C LYS A 253 3.67 2.37 -17.78
N ASN A 254 4.98 2.25 -18.03
CA ASN A 254 5.54 1.15 -18.81
C ASN A 254 6.21 0.21 -17.81
N GLN A 255 5.45 -0.76 -17.30
CA GLN A 255 5.93 -1.98 -16.64
C GLN A 255 5.01 -3.13 -17.02
#